data_AF-R9N0L0-F1
#
_entry.id   AF-R9N0L0-F1
#
_cell.length_a   1.000
_cell.length_b   1.000
_cell.length_c   1.000
_cell.angle_alpha   90.00
_cell.angle_beta   90.00
_cell.angle_gamma   90.00
#
_symmetry.space_group_name_H-M   'P 1'
#
loop_
_entity.id
_entity.type
_entity.pdbx_description
1 polymer ?
#
loop_
_entity_poly.entity_id
_entity_poly.type
_entity_poly.pdbx_seq_one_letter_code
_entity_poly.pdbx_strand_id
1 'polypeptide(L)'
;MMKKVIRNIYSIPYNNIPTGAKVVIYAAGKVGEKYVRNIMMTKRCELVAIVDSNYTKKNELYGFPILPPGALQELLYDYILIAVENAQVTESIADSLIKSGIEKRKIIWNGSSICADDLKQFQEYEKFLERNIFTQEQRFFIFMVPEHGNGGDYLINYSEESFFKEYFPEKKVYSVTTAEWINAGEFFLNFIKPDDIIFINGGGYIGDLWQDTENYKSIVESFPCNVKFFFPNTLSYIQTDLSKYQPFLDEAEWFNNQKNTYVMFRDKYSYDLFKKFCDRCEYLPDMALFNHVKRNVEHTENKVMLCFRSDREKLFQDLDKLKPTLSQAGIEFEEISIHAGQFMSQEYGRIYLNQLYEKVQSSKCLLTDRLHGMLLAVICDVPCVAFDNLTHKVKGVYDWINDYAVFLDDYSDENIVNIINHAIEKKRIAGDYEPLNNYYAQMAEYIKDRINGRD
;
A
#
# COMPACT_ATOMS: atom_id res chain seq x y z
N MET A 1 -14.30 3.33 24.57
CA MET A 1 -14.86 1.96 24.62
C MET A 1 -15.65 1.71 23.34
N MET A 2 -14.99 1.31 22.24
CA MET A 2 -15.68 0.86 21.03
C MET A 2 -16.20 -0.56 21.29
N LYS A 3 -17.51 -0.76 21.24
CA LYS A 3 -18.11 -2.10 21.22
C LYS A 3 -17.54 -2.82 20.01
N LYS A 4 -16.71 -3.85 20.26
CA LYS A 4 -16.23 -4.79 19.26
C LYS A 4 -17.48 -5.46 18.68
N VAL A 5 -17.96 -4.99 17.53
CA VAL A 5 -18.98 -5.69 16.77
C VAL A 5 -18.29 -6.95 16.26
N ILE A 6 -18.42 -8.04 17.01
CA ILE A 6 -18.10 -9.37 16.50
C ILE A 6 -19.11 -9.62 15.40
N ARG A 7 -18.80 -9.20 14.17
CA ARG A 7 -19.54 -9.66 12.99
C ARG A 7 -19.29 -11.16 12.94
N ASN A 8 -20.35 -11.96 13.01
CA ASN A 8 -20.25 -13.40 12.75
C ASN A 8 -19.72 -13.58 11.33
N ILE A 9 -18.44 -13.91 11.25
CA ILE A 9 -17.76 -14.25 10.01
C ILE A 9 -17.98 -15.75 9.82
N TYR A 10 -18.39 -16.15 8.62
CA TYR A 10 -18.68 -17.55 8.28
C TYR A 10 -17.77 -17.93 7.12
N SER A 11 -16.71 -18.68 7.40
CA SER A 11 -15.79 -19.24 6.41
C SER A 11 -16.11 -20.71 6.15
N ILE A 12 -15.58 -21.24 5.05
CA ILE A 12 -15.71 -22.66 4.71
C ILE A 12 -14.76 -23.45 5.62
N PRO A 13 -15.20 -24.58 6.23
CA PRO A 13 -14.33 -25.44 7.04
C PRO A 13 -13.36 -26.24 6.17
N TYR A 14 -12.37 -25.58 5.58
CA TYR A 14 -11.40 -26.22 4.70
C TYR A 14 -10.60 -27.34 5.39
N ASN A 15 -10.49 -27.33 6.72
CA ASN A 15 -9.88 -28.43 7.48
C ASN A 15 -10.58 -29.78 7.27
N ASN A 16 -11.86 -29.76 6.88
CA ASN A 16 -12.66 -30.96 6.63
C ASN A 16 -12.85 -31.25 5.14
N ILE A 17 -12.21 -30.48 4.25
CA ILE A 17 -12.40 -30.58 2.80
C ILE A 17 -11.03 -30.64 2.11
N PRO A 18 -10.69 -31.77 1.47
CA PRO A 18 -9.48 -31.87 0.65
C PRO A 18 -9.44 -30.81 -0.46
N THR A 19 -8.25 -30.29 -0.75
CA THR A 19 -8.04 -29.40 -1.89
C THR A 19 -8.41 -30.12 -3.20
N GLY A 20 -9.11 -29.42 -4.10
CA GLY A 20 -9.65 -29.95 -5.36
C GLY A 20 -10.99 -30.69 -5.23
N ALA A 21 -11.55 -30.83 -4.02
CA ALA A 21 -12.82 -31.52 -3.84
C ALA A 21 -13.97 -30.79 -4.56
N LYS A 22 -14.90 -31.57 -5.12
CA LYS A 22 -16.14 -31.09 -5.74
C LYS A 22 -17.18 -30.84 -4.66
N VAL A 23 -17.62 -29.59 -4.52
CA VAL A 23 -18.53 -29.17 -3.45
C VAL A 23 -19.83 -28.60 -3.99
N VAL A 24 -20.93 -28.90 -3.31
CA VAL A 24 -22.23 -28.26 -3.51
C VAL A 24 -22.55 -27.39 -2.30
N ILE A 25 -23.03 -26.17 -2.53
CA ILE A 25 -23.50 -25.29 -1.45
C ILE A 25 -25.01 -25.47 -1.29
N TYR A 26 -25.46 -25.81 -0.08
CA TYR A 26 -26.86 -25.93 0.28
C TYR A 26 -27.33 -24.70 1.06
N ALA A 27 -28.30 -23.97 0.49
CA ALA A 27 -28.77 -22.63 0.80
C ALA A 27 -27.95 -21.50 0.16
N ALA A 28 -28.63 -20.64 -0.62
CA ALA A 28 -28.11 -19.48 -1.34
C ALA A 28 -28.37 -18.15 -0.59
N GLY A 29 -28.64 -18.21 0.72
CA GLY A 29 -28.76 -17.03 1.58
C GLY A 29 -27.40 -16.35 1.85
N LYS A 30 -27.35 -15.42 2.81
CA LYS A 30 -26.14 -14.62 3.08
C LYS A 30 -24.87 -15.45 3.32
N VAL A 31 -24.96 -16.57 4.02
CA VAL A 31 -23.81 -17.48 4.24
C VAL A 31 -23.44 -18.21 2.94
N GLY A 32 -24.44 -18.65 2.17
CA GLY A 32 -24.23 -19.28 0.86
C GLY A 32 -23.50 -18.36 -0.11
N GLU A 33 -23.91 -17.08 -0.20
CA GLU A 33 -23.22 -16.08 -1.02
C GLU A 33 -21.74 -15.93 -0.64
N LYS A 34 -21.43 -15.95 0.66
CA LYS A 34 -20.04 -15.92 1.14
C LYS A 34 -19.27 -17.18 0.78
N TYR A 35 -19.88 -18.36 0.90
CA TYR A 35 -19.23 -19.62 0.54
C TYR A 35 -18.94 -19.70 -0.96
N VAL A 36 -19.89 -19.27 -1.80
CA VAL A 36 -19.68 -19.21 -3.27
C VAL A 36 -18.50 -18.31 -3.58
N ARG A 37 -18.48 -17.09 -3.03
CA ARG A 37 -17.34 -16.16 -3.20
C ARG A 37 -16.03 -16.81 -2.75
N ASN A 38 -16.00 -17.42 -1.57
CA ASN A 38 -14.79 -18.06 -1.03
C ASN A 38 -14.25 -19.15 -1.95
N ILE A 39 -15.09 -20.04 -2.48
CA ILE A 39 -14.65 -21.11 -3.38
C ILE A 39 -14.14 -20.55 -4.71
N MET A 40 -14.85 -19.58 -5.29
CA MET A 40 -14.41 -18.92 -6.53
C MET A 40 -13.05 -18.24 -6.37
N MET A 41 -12.77 -17.70 -5.18
CA MET A 41 -11.54 -16.98 -4.87
C MET A 41 -10.35 -17.89 -4.57
N THR A 42 -10.50 -18.83 -3.64
CA THR A 42 -9.39 -19.68 -3.21
C THR A 42 -9.06 -20.75 -4.25
N LYS A 43 -10.05 -21.12 -5.09
CA LYS A 43 -9.98 -22.28 -5.98
C LYS A 43 -9.56 -23.58 -5.27
N ARG A 44 -9.70 -23.61 -3.94
CA ARG A 44 -9.33 -24.76 -3.11
C ARG A 44 -10.32 -25.91 -3.30
N CYS A 45 -11.53 -25.62 -3.76
CA CYS A 45 -12.54 -26.61 -4.12
C CYS A 45 -13.16 -26.24 -5.47
N GLU A 46 -13.80 -27.19 -6.14
CA GLU A 46 -14.58 -26.97 -7.35
C GLU A 46 -16.06 -26.80 -6.95
N LEU A 47 -16.65 -25.62 -7.18
CA LEU A 47 -18.08 -25.42 -6.95
C LEU A 47 -18.88 -26.08 -8.08
N VAL A 48 -19.59 -27.16 -7.76
CA VAL A 48 -20.40 -27.92 -8.73
C VAL A 48 -21.76 -27.25 -8.95
N ALA A 49 -22.43 -26.89 -7.86
CA ALA A 49 -23.77 -26.30 -7.91
C ALA A 49 -24.11 -25.58 -6.61
N ILE A 50 -25.16 -24.78 -6.67
CA ILE A 50 -25.81 -24.18 -5.51
C ILE A 50 -27.24 -24.74 -5.48
N VAL A 51 -27.67 -25.27 -4.34
CA VAL A 51 -29.03 -25.76 -4.15
C VAL A 51 -29.75 -24.95 -3.07
N ASP A 52 -31.01 -24.59 -3.29
CA ASP A 52 -31.81 -23.86 -2.30
C ASP A 52 -33.27 -24.35 -2.32
N SER A 53 -33.88 -24.49 -1.15
CA SER A 53 -35.31 -24.85 -1.06
C SER A 53 -36.24 -23.75 -1.61
N ASN A 54 -35.76 -22.51 -1.65
CA ASN A 54 -36.38 -21.34 -2.27
C ASN A 54 -35.74 -20.98 -3.63
N TYR A 55 -35.25 -21.95 -4.39
CA TYR A 55 -34.61 -21.73 -5.70
C TYR A 55 -35.43 -20.87 -6.68
N THR A 56 -36.75 -20.79 -6.52
CA THR A 56 -37.63 -19.95 -7.36
C THR A 56 -37.50 -18.45 -7.12
N LYS A 57 -36.88 -18.00 -6.02
CA LYS A 57 -36.71 -16.57 -5.71
C LYS A 57 -35.53 -15.92 -6.42
N LYS A 58 -34.54 -16.71 -6.85
CA LYS A 58 -33.30 -16.25 -7.46
C LYS A 58 -32.76 -17.35 -8.36
N ASN A 59 -32.59 -17.06 -9.65
CA ASN A 59 -32.25 -18.09 -10.65
C ASN A 59 -30.76 -18.45 -10.65
N GLU A 60 -29.89 -17.53 -10.22
CA GLU A 60 -28.44 -17.72 -10.21
C GLU A 60 -27.74 -16.86 -9.14
N LEU A 61 -26.51 -17.25 -8.80
CA LEU A 61 -25.63 -16.54 -7.88
C LEU A 61 -24.19 -16.57 -8.40
N TYR A 62 -23.64 -15.39 -8.72
CA TYR A 62 -22.32 -15.22 -9.36
C TYR A 62 -22.13 -16.06 -10.64
N GLY A 63 -23.19 -16.19 -11.45
CA GLY A 63 -23.19 -16.99 -12.68
C GLY A 63 -23.35 -18.50 -12.49
N PHE A 64 -23.54 -18.97 -11.25
CA PHE A 64 -23.88 -20.36 -10.97
C PHE A 64 -25.41 -20.52 -10.81
N PRO A 65 -26.05 -21.49 -11.48
CA PRO A 65 -27.48 -21.71 -11.35
C PRO A 65 -27.84 -22.18 -9.94
N ILE A 66 -28.96 -21.68 -9.41
CA ILE A 66 -29.53 -22.18 -8.15
C ILE A 66 -30.53 -23.27 -8.49
N LEU A 67 -30.25 -24.48 -8.04
CA LEU A 67 -31.01 -25.69 -8.35
C LEU A 67 -31.93 -26.09 -7.18
N PRO A 68 -33.03 -26.82 -7.45
CA PRO A 68 -33.81 -27.43 -6.38
C PRO A 68 -33.01 -28.53 -5.66
N PRO A 69 -33.30 -28.82 -4.37
CA PRO A 69 -32.59 -29.86 -3.61
C PRO A 69 -32.62 -31.26 -4.25
N GLY A 70 -33.66 -31.58 -5.04
CA GLY A 70 -33.76 -32.84 -5.77
C GLY A 70 -32.65 -33.05 -6.81
N ALA A 71 -32.05 -31.97 -7.34
CA ALA A 71 -30.96 -32.04 -8.30
C ALA A 71 -29.70 -32.72 -7.75
N LEU A 72 -29.55 -32.80 -6.42
CA LEU A 72 -28.43 -33.50 -5.77
C LEU A 72 -28.30 -34.96 -6.20
N GLN A 73 -29.38 -35.60 -6.63
CA GLN A 73 -29.33 -37.00 -7.08
C GLN A 73 -28.59 -37.19 -8.41
N GLU A 74 -28.48 -36.14 -9.22
CA GLU A 74 -27.91 -36.18 -10.58
C GLU A 74 -26.51 -35.55 -10.64
N LEU A 75 -26.06 -34.90 -9.56
CA LEU A 75 -24.79 -34.19 -9.50
C LEU A 75 -23.66 -35.09 -8.99
N LEU A 76 -22.47 -34.95 -9.58
CA LEU A 76 -21.25 -35.57 -9.08
C LEU A 76 -20.52 -34.61 -8.13
N TYR A 77 -20.54 -34.92 -6.84
CA TYR A 77 -19.86 -34.14 -5.79
C TYR A 77 -19.28 -35.03 -4.68
N ASP A 78 -18.28 -34.49 -4.02
CA ASP A 78 -17.62 -35.09 -2.86
C ASP A 78 -18.31 -34.68 -1.56
N TYR A 79 -18.64 -33.38 -1.42
CA TYR A 79 -19.22 -32.82 -0.20
C TYR A 79 -20.37 -31.83 -0.46
N ILE A 80 -21.27 -31.72 0.52
CA ILE A 80 -22.31 -30.70 0.61
C ILE A 80 -21.98 -29.78 1.80
N LEU A 81 -21.90 -28.49 1.53
CA LEU A 81 -21.72 -27.44 2.52
C LEU A 81 -23.06 -26.82 2.86
N ILE A 82 -23.60 -27.10 4.04
CA ILE A 82 -24.81 -26.41 4.51
C ILE A 82 -24.43 -24.99 4.90
N ALA A 83 -25.03 -24.00 4.22
CA ALA A 83 -24.72 -22.59 4.40
C ALA A 83 -25.87 -21.86 5.12
N VAL A 84 -26.17 -22.32 6.34
CA VAL A 84 -27.23 -21.78 7.21
C VAL A 84 -26.67 -21.50 8.61
N GLU A 85 -27.01 -20.35 9.19
CA GLU A 85 -26.50 -19.93 10.51
C GLU A 85 -27.16 -20.69 11.68
N ASN A 86 -28.46 -20.97 11.56
CA ASN A 86 -29.25 -21.56 12.63
C ASN A 86 -29.03 -23.08 12.71
N ALA A 87 -28.50 -23.55 13.84
CA ALA A 87 -28.20 -24.96 14.09
C ALA A 87 -29.40 -25.90 13.91
N GLN A 88 -30.59 -25.50 14.39
CA GLN A 88 -31.80 -26.32 14.27
C GLN A 88 -32.23 -26.47 12.81
N VAL A 89 -32.10 -25.40 12.02
CA VAL A 89 -32.39 -25.45 10.57
C VAL A 89 -31.37 -26.34 9.86
N THR A 90 -30.09 -26.25 10.22
CA THR A 90 -29.05 -27.15 9.68
C THR A 90 -29.33 -28.60 10.01
N GLU A 91 -29.67 -28.94 11.26
CA GLU A 91 -30.01 -30.31 11.65
C GLU A 91 -31.18 -30.84 10.82
N SER A 92 -32.23 -30.02 10.65
CA SER A 92 -33.38 -30.38 9.80
C SER A 92 -32.98 -30.62 8.34
N ILE A 93 -32.10 -29.80 7.78
CA ILE A 93 -31.56 -29.98 6.42
C ILE A 93 -30.75 -31.27 6.33
N ALA A 94 -29.82 -31.49 7.27
CA ALA A 94 -28.97 -32.67 7.30
C ALA A 94 -29.79 -33.96 7.40
N ASP A 95 -30.80 -33.99 8.28
CA ASP A 95 -31.72 -35.12 8.42
C ASP A 95 -32.51 -35.39 7.13
N SER A 96 -32.95 -34.32 6.44
CA SER A 96 -33.62 -34.45 5.15
C SER A 96 -32.69 -35.05 4.09
N LEU A 97 -31.44 -34.57 4.00
CA LEU A 97 -30.44 -35.09 3.06
C LEU A 97 -30.13 -36.57 3.31
N ILE A 98 -29.98 -36.96 4.58
CA ILE A 98 -29.75 -38.35 4.98
C ILE A 98 -30.94 -39.24 4.60
N LYS A 99 -32.17 -38.78 4.85
CA LYS A 99 -33.40 -39.49 4.43
C LYS A 99 -33.50 -39.64 2.91
N SER A 100 -32.95 -38.69 2.16
CA SER A 100 -32.86 -38.75 0.69
C SER A 100 -31.72 -39.66 0.17
N GLY A 101 -30.98 -40.33 1.06
CA GLY A 101 -29.94 -41.30 0.70
C GLY A 101 -28.52 -40.76 0.67
N ILE A 102 -28.29 -39.51 1.08
CA ILE A 102 -26.95 -38.90 1.10
C ILE A 102 -26.22 -39.35 2.36
N GLU A 103 -24.98 -39.83 2.19
CA GLU A 103 -24.15 -40.28 3.30
C GLU A 103 -23.79 -39.12 4.24
N LYS A 104 -23.98 -39.31 5.54
CA LYS A 104 -23.69 -38.29 6.58
C LYS A 104 -22.28 -37.70 6.48
N ARG A 105 -21.28 -38.51 6.09
CA ARG A 105 -19.87 -38.07 5.95
C ARG A 105 -19.65 -37.03 4.84
N LYS A 106 -20.57 -36.94 3.87
CA LYS A 106 -20.51 -35.94 2.80
C LYS A 106 -21.12 -34.60 3.22
N ILE A 107 -21.86 -34.54 4.34
CA ILE A 107 -22.57 -33.34 4.79
C ILE A 107 -21.69 -32.60 5.79
N ILE A 108 -21.33 -31.36 5.46
CA ILE A 108 -20.44 -30.53 6.24
C ILE A 108 -21.17 -29.25 6.67
N TRP A 109 -21.05 -28.94 7.96
CA TRP A 109 -21.49 -27.67 8.55
C TRP A 109 -20.53 -27.31 9.68
N ASN A 110 -20.04 -26.06 9.72
CA ASN A 110 -19.02 -25.64 10.70
C ASN A 110 -19.57 -24.82 11.88
N GLY A 111 -20.86 -24.46 11.88
CA GLY A 111 -21.34 -23.43 12.79
C GLY A 111 -20.46 -22.16 12.75
N SER A 112 -20.40 -21.43 13.87
CA SER A 112 -19.68 -20.14 13.99
C SER A 112 -18.22 -20.24 14.45
N SER A 113 -17.63 -21.44 14.57
CA SER A 113 -16.25 -21.58 15.06
C SER A 113 -15.24 -21.54 13.91
N ILE A 114 -14.41 -20.49 13.91
CA ILE A 114 -13.31 -20.25 12.96
C ILE A 114 -12.00 -20.20 13.75
N CYS A 115 -10.90 -20.72 13.18
CA CYS A 115 -9.55 -20.51 13.68
C CYS A 115 -9.16 -19.03 13.60
N ALA A 116 -8.40 -18.48 14.56
CA ALA A 116 -8.06 -17.06 14.56
C ALA A 116 -7.32 -16.60 13.28
N ASP A 117 -6.53 -17.48 12.66
CA ASP A 117 -5.77 -17.17 11.43
C ASP A 117 -6.69 -17.13 10.20
N ASP A 118 -7.62 -18.09 10.08
CA ASP A 118 -8.67 -18.08 9.04
C ASP A 118 -9.54 -16.82 9.14
N LEU A 119 -9.74 -16.29 10.35
CA LEU A 119 -10.51 -15.08 10.59
C LEU A 119 -9.80 -13.83 10.06
N LYS A 120 -8.49 -13.71 10.28
CA LYS A 120 -7.69 -12.55 9.82
C LYS A 120 -7.59 -12.54 8.30
N GLN A 121 -7.28 -13.69 7.70
CA GLN A 121 -7.29 -13.85 6.25
C GLN A 121 -8.65 -13.48 5.64
N PHE A 122 -9.75 -13.95 6.24
CA PHE A 122 -11.10 -13.64 5.76
C PHE A 122 -11.44 -12.14 5.86
N GLN A 123 -11.00 -11.46 6.91
CA GLN A 123 -11.21 -10.01 7.06
C GLN A 123 -10.56 -9.23 5.91
N GLU A 124 -9.34 -9.61 5.50
CA GLU A 124 -8.67 -8.97 4.37
C GLU A 124 -9.34 -9.31 3.02
N TYR A 125 -9.84 -10.53 2.85
CA TYR A 125 -10.63 -10.90 1.66
C TYR A 125 -11.89 -10.04 1.50
N GLU A 126 -12.69 -9.90 2.56
CA GLU A 126 -13.91 -9.08 2.51
C GLU A 126 -13.60 -7.61 2.24
N LYS A 127 -12.56 -7.05 2.89
CA LYS A 127 -12.10 -5.67 2.68
C LYS A 127 -11.74 -5.40 1.22
N PHE A 128 -11.17 -6.38 0.53
CA PHE A 128 -10.85 -6.25 -0.90
C PHE A 128 -12.07 -6.43 -1.80
N LEU A 129 -12.97 -7.38 -1.48
CA LEU A 129 -14.19 -7.64 -2.25
C LEU A 129 -15.16 -6.45 -2.32
N GLU A 130 -15.23 -5.64 -1.26
CA GLU A 130 -16.06 -4.43 -1.23
C GLU A 130 -15.68 -3.40 -2.31
N ARG A 131 -14.56 -3.58 -3.02
CA ARG A 131 -14.02 -2.67 -4.03
C ARG A 131 -14.48 -2.95 -5.48
N ASN A 132 -15.52 -3.78 -5.69
CA ASN A 132 -16.06 -4.12 -7.03
C ASN A 132 -14.98 -4.59 -8.02
N ILE A 133 -14.24 -5.62 -7.62
CA ILE A 133 -12.96 -6.02 -8.21
C ILE A 133 -13.10 -6.87 -9.50
N PHE A 134 -14.30 -7.36 -9.80
CA PHE A 134 -14.53 -8.23 -10.95
C PHE A 134 -14.71 -7.40 -12.23
N THR A 135 -13.72 -7.49 -13.12
CA THR A 135 -13.75 -6.88 -14.46
C THR A 135 -13.01 -7.77 -15.46
N GLN A 136 -13.36 -7.63 -16.73
CA GLN A 136 -12.64 -8.26 -17.84
C GLN A 136 -11.48 -7.41 -18.37
N GLU A 137 -11.47 -6.12 -18.04
CA GLU A 137 -10.40 -5.19 -18.41
C GLU A 137 -9.10 -5.50 -17.65
N GLN A 138 -7.97 -5.12 -18.27
CA GLN A 138 -6.66 -5.11 -17.61
C GLN A 138 -6.67 -4.11 -16.45
N ARG A 139 -6.17 -4.54 -15.30
CA ARG A 139 -6.17 -3.76 -14.05
C ARG A 139 -4.75 -3.43 -13.62
N PHE A 140 -4.65 -2.39 -12.79
CA PHE A 140 -3.43 -2.02 -12.09
C PHE A 140 -3.56 -2.39 -10.61
N PHE A 141 -2.54 -3.03 -10.05
CA PHE A 141 -2.47 -3.35 -8.62
C PHE A 141 -1.26 -2.65 -8.03
N ILE A 142 -1.44 -1.85 -6.99
CA ILE A 142 -0.33 -1.24 -6.26
C ILE A 142 -0.15 -1.92 -4.91
N PHE A 143 0.97 -2.62 -4.74
CA PHE A 143 1.31 -3.35 -3.53
C PHE A 143 2.15 -2.51 -2.56
N MET A 144 2.23 -3.01 -1.33
CA MET A 144 2.95 -2.38 -0.21
C MET A 144 2.41 -1.00 0.16
N VAL A 145 1.10 -0.83 0.01
CA VAL A 145 0.42 0.38 0.49
C VAL A 145 0.50 0.44 2.03
N PRO A 146 0.87 1.58 2.62
CA PRO A 146 1.30 1.65 4.02
C PRO A 146 0.13 1.51 5.01
N GLU A 147 0.30 0.71 6.06
CA GLU A 147 -0.61 0.63 7.22
C GLU A 147 0.15 0.82 8.55
N HIS A 148 1.03 1.81 8.59
CA HIS A 148 1.88 2.13 9.75
C HIS A 148 1.86 3.63 10.06
N GLY A 149 2.65 4.09 11.03
CA GLY A 149 2.55 5.46 11.54
C GLY A 149 3.16 6.55 10.68
N ASN A 150 3.81 6.25 9.54
CA ASN A 150 4.61 7.23 8.80
C ASN A 150 3.76 7.98 7.77
N GLY A 151 3.38 9.22 8.07
CA GLY A 151 2.57 10.07 7.18
C GLY A 151 3.21 10.35 5.82
N GLY A 152 4.55 10.30 5.72
CA GLY A 152 5.25 10.47 4.44
C GLY A 152 4.93 9.38 3.42
N ASP A 153 4.76 8.14 3.87
CA ASP A 153 4.48 7.02 2.97
C ASP A 153 3.00 7.07 2.49
N TYR A 154 2.09 7.61 3.31
CA TYR A 154 0.72 7.92 2.85
C TYR A 154 0.70 9.04 1.82
N LEU A 155 1.57 10.06 1.96
CA LEU A 155 1.72 11.11 0.97
C LEU A 155 2.19 10.52 -0.38
N ILE A 156 3.19 9.63 -0.37
CA ILE A 156 3.61 8.89 -1.57
C ILE A 156 2.41 8.15 -2.17
N ASN A 157 1.72 7.32 -1.37
CA ASN A 157 0.62 6.52 -1.89
C ASN A 157 -0.53 7.36 -2.46
N TYR A 158 -0.91 8.45 -1.78
CA TYR A 158 -1.93 9.37 -2.26
C TYR A 158 -1.53 10.03 -3.58
N SER A 159 -0.24 10.34 -3.73
CA SER A 159 0.32 10.90 -4.95
C SER A 159 0.29 9.91 -6.11
N GLU A 160 0.62 8.64 -5.85
CA GLU A 160 0.54 7.56 -6.85
C GLU A 160 -0.89 7.33 -7.34
N GLU A 161 -1.86 7.33 -6.43
CA GLU A 161 -3.29 7.26 -6.80
C GLU A 161 -3.72 8.45 -7.65
N SER A 162 -3.22 9.65 -7.34
CA SER A 162 -3.50 10.88 -8.10
C SER A 162 -2.86 10.84 -9.48
N PHE A 163 -1.62 10.37 -9.56
CA PHE A 163 -0.90 10.13 -10.82
C PHE A 163 -1.67 9.18 -11.74
N PHE A 164 -2.17 8.06 -11.21
CA PHE A 164 -2.98 7.15 -12.04
C PHE A 164 -4.28 7.79 -12.51
N LYS A 165 -4.96 8.58 -11.68
CA LYS A 165 -6.18 9.28 -12.10
C LYS A 165 -5.92 10.27 -13.23
N GLU A 166 -4.74 10.90 -13.25
CA GLU A 166 -4.37 11.87 -14.28
C GLU A 166 -3.91 11.19 -15.58
N TYR A 167 -3.00 10.22 -15.50
CA TYR A 167 -2.34 9.65 -16.68
C TYR A 167 -2.94 8.33 -17.19
N PHE A 168 -3.76 7.66 -16.36
CA PHE A 168 -4.40 6.38 -16.66
C PHE A 168 -5.88 6.34 -16.19
N PRO A 169 -6.71 7.36 -16.51
CA PRO A 169 -8.07 7.49 -15.98
C PRO A 169 -9.00 6.33 -16.36
N GLU A 170 -8.68 5.59 -17.42
CA GLU A 170 -9.43 4.42 -17.89
C GLU A 170 -9.08 3.12 -17.14
N LYS A 171 -7.99 3.10 -16.37
CA LYS A 171 -7.54 1.89 -15.67
C LYS A 171 -8.15 1.80 -14.28
N LYS A 172 -8.62 0.60 -13.94
CA LYS A 172 -9.00 0.29 -12.55
C LYS A 172 -7.74 0.01 -11.75
N VAL A 173 -7.53 0.80 -10.70
CA VAL A 173 -6.40 0.68 -9.78
C VAL A 173 -6.86 0.09 -8.44
N TYR A 174 -6.17 -0.93 -7.97
CA TYR A 174 -6.43 -1.58 -6.69
C TYR A 174 -5.21 -1.53 -5.78
N SER A 175 -5.33 -0.82 -4.66
CA SER A 175 -4.31 -0.78 -3.60
C SER A 175 -4.30 -2.08 -2.81
N VAL A 176 -3.13 -2.65 -2.54
CA VAL A 176 -2.93 -3.84 -1.72
C VAL A 176 -1.95 -3.49 -0.61
N THR A 177 -2.44 -3.51 0.64
CA THR A 177 -1.59 -3.18 1.79
C THR A 177 -0.61 -4.32 2.09
N THR A 178 0.49 -4.02 2.79
CA THR A 178 1.43 -5.07 3.22
C THR A 178 0.74 -6.13 4.08
N ALA A 179 -0.22 -5.74 4.93
CA ALA A 179 -1.01 -6.69 5.71
C ALA A 179 -1.95 -7.53 4.84
N GLU A 180 -2.60 -6.95 3.84
CA GLU A 180 -3.40 -7.71 2.87
C GLU A 180 -2.52 -8.74 2.14
N TRP A 181 -1.33 -8.37 1.68
CA TRP A 181 -0.41 -9.33 1.04
C TRP A 181 -0.01 -10.46 1.99
N ILE A 182 0.49 -10.14 3.18
CA ILE A 182 1.00 -11.13 4.14
C ILE A 182 -0.10 -12.11 4.57
N ASN A 183 -1.33 -11.62 4.82
CA ASN A 183 -2.40 -12.46 5.37
C ASN A 183 -3.27 -13.11 4.28
N ALA A 184 -3.27 -12.57 3.06
CA ALA A 184 -4.18 -12.95 1.98
C ALA A 184 -3.46 -13.16 0.62
N GLY A 185 -2.15 -13.44 0.61
CA GLY A 185 -1.36 -13.64 -0.61
C GLY A 185 -1.92 -14.68 -1.58
N GLU A 186 -2.41 -15.83 -1.08
CA GLU A 186 -3.04 -16.88 -1.90
C GLU A 186 -4.24 -16.39 -2.72
N PHE A 187 -4.99 -15.42 -2.19
CA PHE A 187 -6.09 -14.81 -2.94
C PHE A 187 -5.56 -14.02 -4.12
N PHE A 188 -4.56 -13.16 -3.91
CA PHE A 188 -4.00 -12.34 -4.98
C PHE A 188 -3.35 -13.21 -6.07
N LEU A 189 -2.69 -14.31 -5.70
CA LEU A 189 -2.15 -15.30 -6.63
C LEU A 189 -3.21 -15.87 -7.58
N ASN A 190 -4.40 -16.15 -7.07
CA ASN A 190 -5.51 -16.71 -7.85
C ASN A 190 -6.32 -15.68 -8.63
N PHE A 191 -6.26 -14.42 -8.19
CA PHE A 191 -7.11 -13.32 -8.65
C PHE A 191 -6.46 -12.44 -9.72
N ILE A 192 -5.14 -12.22 -9.62
CA ILE A 192 -4.37 -11.41 -10.57
C ILE A 192 -4.16 -12.22 -11.85
N LYS A 193 -4.49 -11.62 -12.98
CA LYS A 193 -4.35 -12.22 -14.31
C LYS A 193 -2.94 -11.93 -14.85
N PRO A 194 -2.40 -12.77 -15.76
CA PRO A 194 -1.10 -12.55 -16.36
C PRO A 194 -0.96 -11.21 -17.10
N ASP A 195 -2.07 -10.64 -17.56
CA ASP A 195 -2.09 -9.37 -18.28
C ASP A 195 -2.21 -8.13 -17.39
N ASP A 196 -2.61 -8.26 -16.13
CA ASP A 196 -2.65 -7.17 -15.16
C ASP A 196 -1.24 -6.59 -14.91
N ILE A 197 -1.18 -5.31 -14.52
CA ILE A 197 0.06 -4.59 -14.24
C ILE A 197 0.23 -4.43 -12.74
N ILE A 198 1.43 -4.70 -12.26
CA ILE A 198 1.78 -4.64 -10.84
C ILE A 198 2.68 -3.43 -10.62
N PHE A 199 2.34 -2.66 -9.59
CA PHE A 199 3.13 -1.56 -9.08
C PHE A 199 3.50 -1.88 -7.64
N ILE A 200 4.70 -1.50 -7.22
CA ILE A 200 5.13 -1.53 -5.82
C ILE A 200 5.34 -0.08 -5.40
N ASN A 201 4.76 0.29 -4.25
CA ASN A 201 4.77 1.65 -3.69
C ASN A 201 6.20 2.25 -3.67
N GLY A 202 6.31 3.56 -3.87
CA GLY A 202 7.56 4.32 -3.75
C GLY A 202 8.05 4.37 -2.31
N GLY A 203 9.20 4.98 -2.07
CA GLY A 203 9.69 5.15 -0.70
C GLY A 203 11.19 4.94 -0.55
N GLY A 204 11.58 4.32 0.55
CA GLY A 204 12.99 4.12 0.90
C GLY A 204 13.19 2.86 1.70
N TYR A 205 12.61 1.75 1.24
CA TYR A 205 12.65 0.45 1.92
C TYR A 205 13.48 -0.60 1.16
N ILE A 206 14.03 -0.27 -0.02
CA ILE A 206 14.93 -1.16 -0.76
C ILE A 206 16.29 -1.18 -0.04
N GLY A 207 16.53 -2.23 0.75
CA GLY A 207 17.76 -2.44 1.50
C GLY A 207 17.51 -2.99 2.91
N ASP A 208 18.57 -3.11 3.71
CA ASP A 208 18.54 -3.80 5.01
C ASP A 208 18.15 -2.92 6.20
N LEU A 209 17.93 -1.62 5.99
CA LEU A 209 17.58 -0.69 7.06
C LEU A 209 16.18 -0.93 7.65
N TRP A 210 15.21 -1.26 6.80
CA TRP A 210 13.79 -1.38 7.14
C TRP A 210 13.23 -2.80 7.06
N GLN A 211 14.00 -3.78 6.58
CA GLN A 211 13.67 -5.22 6.54
C GLN A 211 12.44 -5.59 5.70
N ASP A 212 12.12 -4.80 4.67
CA ASP A 212 11.01 -5.09 3.75
C ASP A 212 11.40 -5.98 2.56
N THR A 213 12.66 -6.42 2.48
CA THR A 213 13.19 -7.24 1.38
C THR A 213 12.34 -8.47 1.09
N GLU A 214 11.87 -9.19 2.12
CA GLU A 214 11.05 -10.38 1.91
C GLU A 214 9.67 -10.06 1.33
N ASN A 215 9.10 -8.89 1.66
CA ASN A 215 7.77 -8.48 1.22
C ASN A 215 7.75 -8.24 -0.29
N TYR A 216 8.60 -7.35 -0.81
CA TYR A 216 8.57 -7.08 -2.26
C TYR A 216 9.14 -8.24 -3.08
N LYS A 217 10.12 -9.01 -2.56
CA LYS A 217 10.63 -10.19 -3.27
C LYS A 217 9.53 -11.24 -3.44
N SER A 218 8.79 -11.54 -2.38
CA SER A 218 7.68 -12.50 -2.46
C SER A 218 6.58 -12.07 -3.42
N ILE A 219 6.25 -10.77 -3.50
CA ILE A 219 5.31 -10.23 -4.49
C ILE A 219 5.85 -10.42 -5.91
N VAL A 220 7.09 -9.99 -6.18
CA VAL A 220 7.67 -10.03 -7.54
C VAL A 220 7.81 -11.46 -8.05
N GLU A 221 8.25 -12.39 -7.20
CA GLU A 221 8.44 -13.81 -7.53
C GLU A 221 7.11 -14.55 -7.74
N SER A 222 6.06 -14.10 -7.04
CA SER A 222 4.69 -14.64 -7.16
C SER A 222 4.04 -14.36 -8.52
N PHE A 223 4.49 -13.34 -9.23
CA PHE A 223 3.91 -12.88 -10.49
C PHE A 223 4.96 -12.79 -11.61
N PRO A 224 5.59 -13.90 -12.01
CA PRO A 224 6.75 -13.88 -12.92
C PRO A 224 6.41 -13.36 -14.33
N CYS A 225 5.17 -13.54 -14.78
CA CYS A 225 4.72 -13.13 -16.12
C CYS A 225 4.30 -11.65 -16.21
N ASN A 226 3.83 -11.06 -15.10
CA ASN A 226 3.27 -9.72 -15.09
C ASN A 226 4.33 -8.65 -15.36
N VAL A 227 3.93 -7.49 -15.89
CA VAL A 227 4.80 -6.31 -15.90
C VAL A 227 4.74 -5.65 -14.53
N LYS A 228 5.90 -5.32 -13.97
CA LYS A 228 6.10 -4.86 -12.60
C LYS A 228 6.89 -3.55 -12.59
N PHE A 229 6.40 -2.54 -11.89
CA PHE A 229 7.10 -1.28 -11.68
C PHE A 229 7.26 -0.99 -10.20
N PHE A 230 8.47 -0.69 -9.74
CA PHE A 230 8.68 -0.03 -8.47
C PHE A 230 8.61 1.47 -8.73
N PHE A 231 7.68 2.16 -8.05
CA PHE A 231 7.65 3.62 -8.04
C PHE A 231 8.97 4.18 -7.43
N PRO A 232 9.27 5.47 -7.64
CA PRO A 232 10.52 6.08 -7.21
C PRO A 232 10.89 5.73 -5.77
N ASN A 233 12.02 5.03 -5.62
CA ASN A 233 12.54 4.55 -4.36
C ASN A 233 13.97 5.08 -4.08
N THR A 234 14.44 4.88 -2.86
CA THR A 234 15.83 5.11 -2.44
C THR A 234 16.43 3.80 -1.93
N LEU A 235 17.71 3.55 -2.24
CA LEU A 235 18.48 2.47 -1.61
C LEU A 235 18.80 2.84 -0.15
N SER A 236 18.19 2.14 0.79
CA SER A 236 18.28 2.39 2.23
C SER A 236 19.00 1.25 2.94
N TYR A 237 20.31 1.38 3.05
CA TYR A 237 21.19 0.38 3.63
C TYR A 237 21.91 0.93 4.87
N ILE A 238 22.25 0.03 5.80
CA ILE A 238 23.02 0.36 7.02
C ILE A 238 24.47 0.74 6.69
N GLN A 239 25.03 0.13 5.64
CA GLN A 239 26.39 0.45 5.17
C GLN A 239 26.40 1.64 4.21
N THR A 240 27.48 2.40 4.23
CA THR A 240 27.66 3.59 3.38
C THR A 240 28.31 3.26 2.03
N ASP A 241 29.35 2.41 2.00
CA ASP A 241 29.96 1.93 0.74
C ASP A 241 29.25 0.66 0.24
N LEU A 242 28.18 0.87 -0.53
CA LEU A 242 27.37 -0.22 -1.08
C LEU A 242 28.06 -0.98 -2.21
N SER A 243 29.04 -0.38 -2.88
CA SER A 243 29.68 -0.98 -4.06
C SER A 243 30.39 -2.31 -3.76
N LYS A 244 30.69 -2.57 -2.48
CA LYS A 244 31.33 -3.80 -1.98
C LYS A 244 30.47 -4.52 -0.95
N TYR A 245 29.24 -4.07 -0.73
CA TYR A 245 28.39 -4.62 0.30
C TYR A 245 27.59 -5.79 -0.25
N GLN A 246 27.91 -7.01 0.21
CA GLN A 246 27.34 -8.24 -0.34
C GLN A 246 25.79 -8.26 -0.35
N PRO A 247 25.08 -7.84 0.71
CA PRO A 247 23.62 -7.78 0.67
C PRO A 247 23.06 -6.90 -0.45
N PHE A 248 23.72 -5.77 -0.76
CA PHE A 248 23.34 -4.95 -1.91
C PHE A 248 23.63 -5.65 -3.24
N LEU A 249 24.81 -6.27 -3.38
CA LEU A 249 25.19 -6.99 -4.60
C LEU A 249 24.20 -8.15 -4.89
N ASP A 250 23.82 -8.91 -3.87
CA ASP A 250 22.85 -10.00 -3.98
C ASP A 250 21.45 -9.48 -4.36
N GLU A 251 21.04 -8.34 -3.79
CA GLU A 251 19.75 -7.71 -4.10
C GLU A 251 19.72 -7.14 -5.53
N ALA A 252 20.80 -6.50 -5.96
CA ALA A 252 20.96 -5.98 -7.32
C ALA A 252 20.98 -7.11 -8.37
N GLU A 253 21.69 -8.20 -8.09
CA GLU A 253 21.67 -9.41 -8.93
C GLU A 253 20.26 -10.01 -8.99
N TRP A 254 19.58 -10.11 -7.85
CA TRP A 254 18.20 -10.59 -7.80
C TRP A 254 17.28 -9.76 -8.70
N PHE A 255 17.34 -8.42 -8.63
CA PHE A 255 16.56 -7.54 -9.52
C PHE A 255 16.91 -7.74 -10.99
N ASN A 256 18.20 -7.89 -11.32
CA ASN A 256 18.64 -8.10 -12.70
C ASN A 256 18.11 -9.42 -13.28
N ASN A 257 17.88 -10.43 -12.44
CA ASN A 257 17.29 -11.71 -12.83
C ASN A 257 15.76 -11.66 -12.99
N GLN A 258 15.08 -10.62 -12.48
CA GLN A 258 13.62 -10.50 -12.60
C GLN A 258 13.22 -9.95 -13.99
N LYS A 259 12.42 -10.74 -14.71
CA LYS A 259 11.83 -10.33 -16.00
C LYS A 259 10.69 -9.34 -15.80
N ASN A 260 10.59 -8.39 -16.73
CA ASN A 260 9.53 -7.38 -16.75
C ASN A 260 9.41 -6.57 -15.44
N THR A 261 10.50 -6.46 -14.69
CA THR A 261 10.59 -5.66 -13.46
C THR A 261 11.43 -4.42 -13.75
N TYR A 262 10.83 -3.26 -13.53
CA TYR A 262 11.43 -1.95 -13.77
C TYR A 262 11.44 -1.16 -12.46
N VAL A 263 12.57 -0.50 -12.14
CA VAL A 263 12.76 0.17 -10.86
C VAL A 263 13.04 1.66 -11.06
N MET A 264 12.24 2.52 -10.45
CA MET A 264 12.46 3.97 -10.50
C MET A 264 13.18 4.41 -9.23
N PHE A 265 14.10 5.37 -9.35
CA PHE A 265 14.83 5.94 -8.23
C PHE A 265 14.60 7.45 -8.15
N ARG A 266 14.40 7.95 -6.93
CA ARG A 266 14.15 9.38 -6.65
C ARG A 266 15.40 10.20 -6.34
N ASP A 267 16.51 9.54 -6.07
CA ASP A 267 17.81 10.16 -5.83
C ASP A 267 18.87 9.62 -6.78
N LYS A 268 19.78 10.51 -7.18
CA LYS A 268 20.78 10.22 -8.21
C LYS A 268 21.80 9.17 -7.77
N TYR A 269 22.16 9.15 -6.49
CA TYR A 269 23.09 8.15 -5.95
C TYR A 269 22.54 6.73 -6.11
N SER A 270 21.28 6.51 -5.70
CA SER A 270 20.61 5.22 -5.83
C SER A 270 20.51 4.78 -7.30
N TYR A 271 20.12 5.69 -8.19
CA TYR A 271 20.05 5.42 -9.62
C TYR A 271 21.42 5.04 -10.20
N ASP A 272 22.44 5.89 -10.03
CA ASP A 272 23.76 5.70 -10.63
C ASP A 272 24.43 4.42 -10.11
N LEU A 273 24.18 4.05 -8.86
CA LEU A 273 24.69 2.81 -8.28
C LEU A 273 23.96 1.59 -8.85
N PHE A 274 22.63 1.57 -8.83
CA PHE A 274 21.83 0.44 -9.30
C PHE A 274 21.98 0.20 -10.81
N LYS A 275 22.08 1.27 -11.60
CA LYS A 275 22.24 1.22 -13.06
C LYS A 275 23.48 0.45 -13.52
N LYS A 276 24.50 0.31 -12.65
CA LYS A 276 25.69 -0.53 -12.92
C LYS A 276 25.37 -2.03 -13.01
N PHE A 277 24.24 -2.47 -12.45
CA PHE A 277 23.87 -3.88 -12.32
C PHE A 277 22.62 -4.25 -13.12
N CYS A 278 21.66 -3.33 -13.23
CA CYS A 278 20.40 -3.58 -13.91
C CYS A 278 19.99 -2.37 -14.75
N ASP A 279 19.81 -2.59 -16.07
CA ASP A 279 19.47 -1.53 -17.00
C ASP A 279 18.02 -1.07 -16.94
N ARG A 280 17.13 -1.88 -16.34
CA ARG A 280 15.69 -1.62 -16.21
C ARG A 280 15.41 -0.68 -15.05
N CYS A 281 16.07 0.47 -15.04
CA CYS A 281 15.84 1.51 -14.05
C CYS A 281 15.85 2.92 -14.65
N GLU A 282 15.15 3.84 -13.98
CA GLU A 282 15.01 5.24 -14.37
C GLU A 282 15.19 6.19 -13.18
N TYR A 283 15.67 7.41 -13.44
CA TYR A 283 15.80 8.48 -12.45
C TYR A 283 14.63 9.46 -12.62
N LEU A 284 13.69 9.43 -11.67
CA LEU A 284 12.42 10.15 -11.73
C LEU A 284 12.07 10.73 -10.35
N PRO A 285 11.36 11.87 -10.27
CA PRO A 285 11.11 12.54 -8.99
C PRO A 285 10.27 11.69 -8.03
N ASP A 286 10.42 11.97 -6.74
CA ASP A 286 9.58 11.38 -5.68
C ASP A 286 8.09 11.57 -5.98
N MET A 287 7.25 10.56 -5.73
CA MET A 287 5.81 10.68 -5.97
C MET A 287 5.17 11.79 -5.13
N ALA A 288 5.64 12.06 -3.91
CA ALA A 288 5.12 13.13 -3.05
C ALA A 288 5.12 14.52 -3.73
N LEU A 289 6.05 14.76 -4.65
CA LEU A 289 6.17 16.02 -5.41
C LEU A 289 5.11 16.17 -6.52
N PHE A 290 4.29 15.15 -6.76
CA PHE A 290 3.15 15.21 -7.68
C PHE A 290 2.01 16.07 -7.14
N ASN A 291 1.92 16.20 -5.81
CA ASN A 291 0.90 17.00 -5.15
C ASN A 291 1.31 18.47 -5.03
N HIS A 292 0.30 19.34 -5.00
CA HIS A 292 0.44 20.74 -4.61
C HIS A 292 -0.76 21.15 -3.75
N VAL A 293 -0.49 21.73 -2.59
CA VAL A 293 -1.50 22.24 -1.66
C VAL A 293 -1.23 23.71 -1.43
N LYS A 294 -1.89 24.56 -2.22
CA LYS A 294 -1.70 26.00 -2.16
C LYS A 294 -1.90 26.52 -0.74
N ARG A 295 -0.93 27.30 -0.27
CA ARG A 295 -0.94 27.87 1.07
C ARG A 295 -1.88 29.07 1.16
N ASN A 296 -2.71 29.07 2.22
CA ASN A 296 -3.38 30.29 2.65
C ASN A 296 -2.48 31.05 3.65
N VAL A 297 -1.88 32.15 3.18
CA VAL A 297 -1.00 33.00 4.00
C VAL A 297 -1.74 33.74 5.13
N GLU A 298 -3.06 33.82 5.10
CA GLU A 298 -3.85 34.48 6.16
C GLU A 298 -3.89 33.67 7.47
N HIS A 299 -3.60 32.37 7.41
CA HIS A 299 -3.61 31.47 8.56
C HIS A 299 -2.20 31.15 9.10
N THR A 300 -1.20 31.95 8.72
CA THR A 300 0.18 31.71 9.16
C THR A 300 0.42 32.24 10.56
N GLU A 301 0.91 31.36 11.43
CA GLU A 301 1.47 31.71 12.72
C GLU A 301 2.93 32.16 12.55
N ASN A 302 3.40 33.09 13.38
CA ASN A 302 4.80 33.51 13.40
C ASN A 302 5.69 32.52 14.16
N LYS A 303 5.48 31.20 13.93
CA LYS A 303 6.20 30.11 14.60
C LYS A 303 7.00 29.28 13.62
N VAL A 304 8.21 28.89 14.01
CA VAL A 304 9.02 27.91 13.28
C VAL A 304 8.61 26.50 13.70
N MET A 305 8.47 25.60 12.73
CA MET A 305 8.22 24.20 13.03
C MET A 305 9.49 23.37 12.98
N LEU A 306 9.66 22.48 13.95
CA LEU A 306 10.80 21.57 14.06
C LEU A 306 10.30 20.14 13.82
N CYS A 307 10.74 19.51 12.73
CA CYS A 307 10.39 18.14 12.39
C CYS A 307 11.65 17.28 12.27
N PHE A 308 12.12 16.72 13.38
CA PHE A 308 13.38 15.98 13.43
C PHE A 308 13.20 14.48 13.72
N ARG A 309 14.16 13.66 13.27
CA ARG A 309 14.16 12.22 13.52
C ARG A 309 14.57 11.89 14.95
N SER A 310 13.99 10.81 15.46
CA SER A 310 14.37 10.15 16.71
C SER A 310 14.70 8.67 16.53
N ASP A 311 14.69 8.18 15.28
CA ASP A 311 14.82 6.77 14.92
C ASP A 311 16.17 6.47 14.22
N ARG A 312 16.26 5.30 13.57
CA ARG A 312 17.49 4.75 12.98
C ARG A 312 18.08 5.58 11.84
N GLU A 313 17.35 6.52 11.26
CA GLU A 313 17.86 7.41 10.20
C GLU A 313 18.42 8.73 10.74
N LYS A 314 18.34 8.98 12.05
CA LYS A 314 18.80 10.23 12.67
C LYS A 314 20.30 10.45 12.44
N LEU A 315 20.63 11.54 11.74
CA LEU A 315 22.00 12.04 11.59
C LEU A 315 22.20 13.35 12.35
N PHE A 316 21.20 14.25 12.34
CA PHE A 316 21.25 15.54 13.01
C PHE A 316 21.26 15.39 14.54
N GLN A 317 22.31 15.90 15.21
CA GLN A 317 22.49 15.76 16.66
C GLN A 317 22.28 17.07 17.44
N ASP A 318 22.28 18.23 16.77
CA ASP A 318 22.31 19.54 17.41
C ASP A 318 20.93 20.11 17.79
N LEU A 319 19.89 19.28 17.87
CA LEU A 319 18.53 19.74 18.23
C LEU A 319 18.48 20.40 19.62
N ASP A 320 19.28 19.90 20.56
CA ASP A 320 19.38 20.44 21.93
C ASP A 320 20.11 21.79 21.98
N LYS A 321 20.88 22.14 20.94
CA LYS A 321 21.49 23.47 20.77
C LYS A 321 20.59 24.41 20.00
N LEU A 322 19.94 23.90 18.95
CA LEU A 322 19.04 24.65 18.08
C LEU A 322 17.89 25.30 18.86
N LYS A 323 17.22 24.55 19.75
CA LYS A 323 16.09 25.04 20.55
C LYS A 323 16.47 26.27 21.42
N PRO A 324 17.51 26.21 22.27
CA PRO A 324 18.02 27.39 22.97
C PRO A 324 18.38 28.56 22.05
N THR A 325 19.04 28.32 20.91
CA THR A 325 19.42 29.37 19.97
C THR A 325 18.19 30.09 19.40
N LEU A 326 17.13 29.34 19.05
CA LEU A 326 15.85 29.92 18.61
C LEU A 326 15.20 30.76 19.71
N SER A 327 15.15 30.25 20.95
CA SER A 327 14.58 30.99 22.09
C SER A 327 15.36 32.28 22.38
N GLN A 328 16.69 32.25 22.36
CA GLN A 328 17.54 33.43 22.56
C GLN A 328 17.36 34.46 21.45
N ALA A 329 17.08 34.02 20.22
CA ALA A 329 16.73 34.87 19.09
C ALA A 329 15.29 35.41 19.13
N GLY A 330 14.48 35.04 20.14
CA GLY A 330 13.07 35.44 20.25
C GLY A 330 12.17 34.78 19.20
N ILE A 331 12.57 33.63 18.66
CA ILE A 331 11.79 32.87 17.69
C ILE A 331 10.95 31.83 18.43
N GLU A 332 9.62 31.97 18.33
CA GLU A 332 8.70 30.93 18.79
C GLU A 332 8.81 29.70 17.88
N PHE A 333 8.81 28.51 18.47
CA PHE A 333 8.85 27.27 17.73
C PHE A 333 7.95 26.19 18.34
N GLU A 334 7.58 25.22 17.51
CA GLU A 334 6.80 24.06 17.90
C GLU A 334 7.35 22.79 17.23
N GLU A 335 7.32 21.68 17.95
CA GLU A 335 7.74 20.37 17.41
C GLU A 335 6.57 19.66 16.73
N ILE A 336 6.86 19.02 15.59
CA ILE A 336 5.91 18.16 14.87
C ILE A 336 6.57 16.85 14.48
N SER A 337 5.80 15.77 14.57
CA SER A 337 6.18 14.47 14.03
C SER A 337 5.30 14.14 12.83
N ILE A 338 5.94 13.69 11.74
CA ILE A 338 5.25 13.03 10.61
C ILE A 338 4.92 11.57 10.94
N HIS A 339 5.54 11.02 11.98
CA HIS A 339 5.28 9.68 12.45
C HIS A 339 4.30 9.69 13.62
N ALA A 340 3.09 9.14 13.41
CA ALA A 340 2.01 9.07 14.40
C ALA A 340 2.28 8.08 15.55
N GLY A 341 3.25 7.16 15.39
CA GLY A 341 3.63 6.21 16.44
C GLY A 341 2.68 5.03 16.61
N GLN A 342 1.72 4.87 15.71
CA GLN A 342 0.68 3.84 15.78
C GLN A 342 0.32 3.31 14.39
N PHE A 343 -0.35 2.17 14.35
CA PHE A 343 -1.02 1.68 13.15
C PHE A 343 -2.05 2.70 12.65
N MET A 344 -2.12 2.88 11.33
CA MET A 344 -3.10 3.75 10.69
C MET A 344 -3.77 3.01 9.53
N SER A 345 -5.11 3.04 9.47
CA SER A 345 -5.83 2.58 8.28
C SER A 345 -5.63 3.57 7.13
N GLN A 346 -5.98 3.18 5.90
CA GLN A 346 -5.95 4.10 4.74
C GLN A 346 -6.79 5.37 4.97
N GLU A 347 -7.98 5.23 5.55
CA GLU A 347 -8.87 6.35 5.85
C GLU A 347 -8.25 7.29 6.89
N TYR A 348 -7.76 6.73 8.01
CA TYR A 348 -7.15 7.52 9.06
C TYR A 348 -5.84 8.18 8.60
N GLY A 349 -5.05 7.50 7.77
CA GLY A 349 -3.84 8.07 7.16
C GLY A 349 -4.13 9.30 6.31
N ARG A 350 -5.24 9.33 5.56
CA ARG A 350 -5.67 10.53 4.80
C ARG A 350 -6.09 11.68 5.71
N ILE A 351 -6.82 11.38 6.80
CA ILE A 351 -7.18 12.40 7.80
C ILE A 351 -5.92 12.97 8.44
N TYR A 352 -4.98 12.11 8.82
CA TYR A 352 -3.70 12.51 9.40
C TYR A 352 -2.86 13.34 8.42
N LEU A 353 -2.82 12.98 7.14
CA LEU A 353 -2.14 13.77 6.12
C LEU A 353 -2.74 15.18 5.98
N ASN A 354 -4.06 15.33 6.01
CA ASN A 354 -4.71 16.64 6.02
C ASN A 354 -4.34 17.46 7.26
N GLN A 355 -4.25 16.82 8.44
CA GLN A 355 -3.78 17.48 9.66
C GLN A 355 -2.31 17.92 9.54
N LEU A 356 -1.46 17.12 8.90
CA LEU A 356 -0.08 17.50 8.60
C LEU A 356 -0.03 18.71 7.66
N TYR A 357 -0.85 18.75 6.61
CA TYR A 357 -0.93 19.91 5.71
C TYR A 357 -1.33 21.18 6.44
N GLU A 358 -2.44 21.16 7.19
CA GLU A 358 -2.93 22.30 7.96
C GLU A 358 -1.85 22.82 8.92
N LYS A 359 -1.18 21.89 9.61
CA LYS A 359 -0.16 22.22 10.59
C LYS A 359 1.10 22.79 9.94
N VAL A 360 1.57 22.19 8.84
CA VAL A 360 2.74 22.70 8.10
C VAL A 360 2.44 24.06 7.49
N GLN A 361 1.27 24.26 6.88
CA GLN A 361 0.87 25.52 6.25
C GLN A 361 0.79 26.69 7.24
N SER A 362 0.46 26.44 8.51
CA SER A 362 0.44 27.48 9.53
C SER A 362 1.84 27.93 9.95
N SER A 363 2.91 27.19 9.63
CA SER A 363 4.27 27.51 10.08
C SER A 363 4.96 28.59 9.27
N LYS A 364 5.68 29.51 9.93
CA LYS A 364 6.53 30.50 9.26
C LYS A 364 7.59 29.86 8.38
N CYS A 365 8.23 28.81 8.89
CA CYS A 365 9.29 28.04 8.25
C CYS A 365 9.35 26.67 8.90
N LEU A 366 9.66 25.62 8.12
CA LEU A 366 9.91 24.27 8.62
C LEU A 366 11.42 23.98 8.63
N LEU A 367 11.94 23.50 9.76
CA LEU A 367 13.29 22.97 9.91
C LEU A 367 13.20 21.46 10.10
N THR A 368 13.92 20.68 9.29
CA THR A 368 13.72 19.21 9.28
C THR A 368 14.91 18.42 8.73
N ASP A 369 15.12 17.22 9.27
CA ASP A 369 16.00 16.18 8.70
C ASP A 369 15.20 15.02 8.06
N ARG A 370 13.88 15.18 7.96
CA ARG A 370 12.96 14.23 7.34
C ARG A 370 12.79 14.61 5.87
N LEU A 371 13.05 13.66 4.97
CA LEU A 371 12.76 13.83 3.55
C LEU A 371 11.33 14.33 3.33
N HIS A 372 10.33 13.60 3.84
CA HIS A 372 8.93 14.02 3.70
C HIS A 372 8.57 15.28 4.49
N GLY A 373 9.39 15.71 5.46
CA GLY A 373 9.23 17.04 6.06
C GLY A 373 9.56 18.12 5.03
N MET A 374 10.71 17.97 4.37
CA MET A 374 11.12 18.88 3.29
C MET A 374 10.10 18.89 2.15
N LEU A 375 9.66 17.72 1.68
CA LEU A 375 8.68 17.63 0.60
C LEU A 375 7.33 18.23 1.02
N LEU A 376 6.83 17.94 2.23
CA LEU A 376 5.60 18.55 2.76
C LEU A 376 5.68 20.07 2.77
N ALA A 377 6.81 20.65 3.21
CA ALA A 377 6.97 22.10 3.20
C ALA A 377 6.91 22.68 1.78
N VAL A 378 7.63 22.07 0.83
CA VAL A 378 7.64 22.54 -0.56
C VAL A 378 6.25 22.46 -1.19
N ILE A 379 5.57 21.31 -1.12
CA ILE A 379 4.23 21.16 -1.72
C ILE A 379 3.16 22.00 -1.03
N CYS A 380 3.39 22.42 0.23
CA CYS A 380 2.51 23.29 0.99
C CYS A 380 2.90 24.78 0.89
N ASP A 381 3.81 25.17 -0.01
CA ASP A 381 4.30 26.54 -0.15
C ASP A 381 4.89 27.16 1.14
N VAL A 382 5.56 26.34 1.94
CA VAL A 382 6.20 26.72 3.20
C VAL A 382 7.72 26.82 3.02
N PRO A 383 8.37 27.92 3.46
CA PRO A 383 9.82 28.01 3.53
C PRO A 383 10.42 26.85 4.33
N CYS A 384 11.49 26.24 3.81
CA CYS A 384 12.09 25.05 4.42
C CYS A 384 13.61 25.17 4.55
N VAL A 385 14.13 24.72 5.69
CA VAL A 385 15.54 24.43 5.92
C VAL A 385 15.68 22.93 6.19
N ALA A 386 16.33 22.23 5.29
CA ALA A 386 16.52 20.79 5.33
C ALA A 386 17.96 20.44 5.74
N PHE A 387 18.08 19.38 6.54
CA PHE A 387 19.33 18.75 6.95
C PHE A 387 19.38 17.32 6.42
N ASP A 388 20.55 16.79 6.15
CA ASP A 388 20.65 15.42 5.68
C ASP A 388 20.34 14.37 6.76
N ASN A 389 20.16 13.14 6.31
CA ASN A 389 20.04 11.97 7.18
C ASN A 389 21.04 10.86 6.79
N LEU A 390 21.06 9.76 7.55
CA LEU A 390 22.04 8.68 7.37
C LEU A 390 22.05 8.05 5.96
N THR A 391 20.93 8.13 5.24
CA THR A 391 20.80 7.57 3.89
C THR A 391 21.14 8.56 2.78
N HIS A 392 21.50 9.81 3.12
CA HIS A 392 21.73 10.91 2.18
C HIS A 392 20.56 11.23 1.23
N LYS A 393 19.36 10.71 1.54
CA LYS A 393 18.19 10.83 0.67
C LYS A 393 17.55 12.21 0.69
N VAL A 394 17.75 12.98 1.77
CA VAL A 394 17.22 14.37 1.81
C VAL A 394 17.98 15.18 0.77
N LYS A 395 19.32 15.08 0.77
CA LYS A 395 20.16 15.72 -0.23
C LYS A 395 19.84 15.27 -1.65
N GLY A 396 19.76 13.94 -1.84
CA GLY A 396 19.53 13.38 -3.17
C GLY A 396 18.19 13.77 -3.80
N VAL A 397 17.14 14.01 -3.00
CA VAL A 397 15.85 14.50 -3.49
C VAL A 397 15.78 16.04 -3.51
N TYR A 398 16.52 16.73 -2.64
CA TYR A 398 16.60 18.19 -2.64
C TYR A 398 17.02 18.75 -4.00
N ASP A 399 17.86 18.03 -4.74
CA ASP A 399 18.28 18.42 -6.09
C ASP A 399 17.10 18.71 -7.06
N TRP A 400 15.95 18.06 -6.86
CA TRP A 400 14.73 18.30 -7.65
C TRP A 400 13.98 19.59 -7.30
N ILE A 401 14.18 20.12 -6.10
CA ILE A 401 13.40 21.21 -5.49
C ILE A 401 14.29 22.30 -4.90
N ASN A 402 15.53 22.39 -5.40
CA ASN A 402 16.55 23.27 -4.85
C ASN A 402 16.15 24.75 -4.90
N ASP A 403 15.22 25.15 -5.77
CA ASP A 403 14.71 26.51 -5.85
C ASP A 403 13.79 26.86 -4.67
N TYR A 404 13.13 25.87 -4.06
CA TYR A 404 12.07 26.09 -3.06
C TYR A 404 12.55 25.94 -1.60
N ALA A 405 13.71 25.33 -1.37
CA ALA A 405 14.23 25.03 -0.04
C ALA A 405 15.70 25.43 0.13
N VAL A 406 16.14 25.51 1.38
CA VAL A 406 17.55 25.64 1.75
C VAL A 406 18.01 24.30 2.31
N PHE A 407 19.15 23.80 1.84
CA PHE A 407 19.77 22.58 2.36
C PHE A 407 21.07 22.95 3.10
N LEU A 408 21.31 22.31 4.25
CA LEU A 408 22.51 22.48 5.06
C LEU A 408 23.24 21.15 5.19
N ASP A 409 24.47 21.10 4.68
CA ASP A 409 25.36 19.94 4.83
C ASP A 409 25.81 19.76 6.29
N ASP A 410 26.16 20.87 6.96
CA ASP A 410 26.56 20.92 8.37
C ASP A 410 25.85 22.08 9.08
N TYR A 411 25.47 21.87 10.34
CA TYR A 411 24.91 22.91 11.19
C TYR A 411 26.00 23.59 12.02
N SER A 412 26.07 24.91 11.92
CA SER A 412 26.81 25.77 12.85
C SER A 412 25.84 26.71 13.57
N ASP A 413 26.02 26.87 14.89
CA ASP A 413 25.20 27.76 15.72
C ASP A 413 25.25 29.23 15.26
N GLU A 414 26.29 29.60 14.54
CA GLU A 414 26.40 30.91 13.93
C GLU A 414 25.36 31.03 12.82
N ASN A 415 24.27 31.75 13.16
CA ASN A 415 23.40 32.48 12.24
C ASN A 415 22.07 31.83 11.81
N ILE A 416 21.43 31.03 12.67
CA ILE A 416 20.12 30.40 12.38
C ILE A 416 19.03 31.40 11.95
N VAL A 417 19.03 32.62 12.48
CA VAL A 417 18.09 33.68 12.08
C VAL A 417 18.26 34.06 10.62
N ASN A 418 19.51 34.24 10.15
CA ASN A 418 19.75 34.56 8.75
C ASN A 418 19.50 33.36 7.83
N ILE A 419 19.73 32.13 8.31
CA ILE A 419 19.36 30.92 7.56
C ILE A 419 17.84 30.86 7.35
N ILE A 420 17.04 31.09 8.40
CA ILE A 420 15.57 31.12 8.29
C ILE A 420 15.12 32.25 7.35
N ASN A 421 15.67 33.46 7.51
CA ASN A 421 15.34 34.58 6.64
C ASN A 421 15.73 34.29 5.18
N HIS A 422 16.85 33.62 4.95
CA HIS A 422 17.27 33.18 3.62
C HIS A 422 16.29 32.18 3.03
N ALA A 423 15.81 31.19 3.79
CA ALA A 423 14.80 30.24 3.33
C ALA A 423 13.47 30.93 2.98
N ILE A 424 13.04 31.90 3.78
CA ILE A 424 11.84 32.70 3.52
C ILE A 424 11.99 33.49 2.22
N GLU A 425 13.11 34.20 2.07
CA GLU A 425 13.37 35.02 0.88
C GLU A 425 13.49 34.15 -0.38
N LYS A 426 14.16 33.00 -0.27
CA LYS A 426 14.29 32.04 -1.35
C LYS A 426 12.93 31.52 -1.81
N LYS A 427 12.07 31.10 -0.86
CA LYS A 427 10.70 30.69 -1.19
C LYS A 427 9.88 31.82 -1.81
N ARG A 428 10.05 33.05 -1.32
CA ARG A 428 9.38 34.25 -1.87
C ARG A 428 9.77 34.49 -3.34
N ILE A 429 11.04 34.32 -3.68
CA ILE A 429 11.55 34.44 -5.06
C ILE A 429 11.02 33.31 -5.94
N ALA A 430 11.01 32.07 -5.43
CA ALA A 430 10.55 30.90 -6.17
C ALA A 430 9.06 30.95 -6.51
N GLY A 431 8.25 31.68 -5.73
CA GLY A 431 6.80 31.74 -5.93
C GLY A 431 6.09 30.46 -5.49
N ASP A 432 4.87 30.23 -5.97
CA ASP A 432 4.12 29.00 -5.70
C ASP A 432 4.86 27.77 -6.27
N TYR A 433 4.78 26.64 -5.57
CA TYR A 433 5.33 25.38 -6.05
C TYR A 433 4.54 24.88 -7.25
N GLU A 434 5.24 24.54 -8.32
CA GLU A 434 4.66 23.92 -9.51
C GLU A 434 5.14 22.47 -9.58
N PRO A 435 4.23 21.47 -9.63
CA PRO A 435 4.61 20.08 -9.78
C PRO A 435 5.49 19.82 -11.00
N LEU A 436 6.35 18.81 -10.90
CA LEU A 436 7.33 18.41 -11.92
C LEU A 436 6.69 17.69 -13.12
N ASN A 437 5.64 18.28 -13.70
CA ASN A 437 4.74 17.67 -14.68
C ASN A 437 5.45 17.06 -15.89
N ASN A 438 6.53 17.67 -16.38
CA ASN A 438 7.32 17.11 -17.49
C ASN A 438 7.91 15.74 -17.15
N TYR A 439 8.39 15.55 -15.91
CA TYR A 439 8.96 14.28 -15.46
C TYR A 439 7.88 13.24 -15.16
N TYR A 440 6.70 13.65 -14.68
CA TYR A 440 5.58 12.73 -14.49
C TYR A 440 4.95 12.29 -15.82
N ALA A 441 4.88 13.19 -16.81
CA ALA A 441 4.53 12.82 -18.17
C ALA A 441 5.55 11.82 -18.75
N GLN A 442 6.85 12.04 -18.54
CA GLN A 442 7.89 11.07 -18.91
C GLN A 442 7.71 9.72 -18.22
N MET A 443 7.38 9.71 -16.92
CA MET A 443 7.09 8.49 -16.16
C MET A 443 5.88 7.74 -16.75
N ALA A 444 4.81 8.46 -17.10
CA ALA A 444 3.62 7.87 -17.70
C ALA A 444 3.92 7.24 -19.07
N GLU A 445 4.66 7.93 -19.94
CA GLU A 445 5.07 7.40 -21.25
C GLU A 445 6.00 6.18 -21.07
N TYR A 446 6.96 6.25 -20.15
CA TYR A 446 7.82 5.11 -19.82
C TYR A 446 7.00 3.87 -19.38
N ILE A 447 5.99 4.06 -18.55
CA ILE A 447 5.08 2.98 -18.14
C ILE A 447 4.31 2.44 -19.34
N LYS A 448 3.70 3.30 -20.17
CA LYS A 448 2.93 2.89 -21.36
C LYS A 448 3.78 2.09 -22.34
N ASP A 449 4.99 2.54 -22.62
CA ASP A 449 5.92 1.88 -23.53
C ASP A 449 6.24 0.46 -23.09
N ARG A 450 6.49 0.25 -21.79
CA ARG A 450 6.81 -1.08 -21.24
C ARG A 450 5.60 -1.98 -21.06
N ILE A 451 4.40 -1.41 -20.94
CA ILE A 451 3.15 -2.19 -20.99
C ILE A 451 2.88 -2.68 -22.42
N ASN A 452 3.10 -1.83 -23.43
CA ASN A 452 2.81 -2.13 -24.83
C ASN A 452 3.90 -2.95 -25.53
N GLY A 453 5.16 -2.80 -25.12
CA GLY A 453 6.32 -3.52 -25.68
C GLY A 453 6.45 -4.97 -25.23
N ARG A 454 5.33 -5.67 -24.98
CA ARG A 454 5.35 -7.11 -24.73
C ARG A 454 5.62 -7.84 -26.05
N ASP A 455 6.86 -8.31 -26.23
CA ASP A 455 7.18 -9.39 -27.18
C ASP A 455 6.68 -10.74 -26.66
#